data_AF-A0A935V0Z3-F1
#
_entry.id   AF-A0A935V0Z3-F1
#
_cell.length_a   1.000
_cell.length_b   1.000
_cell.length_c   1.000
_cell.angle_alpha   90.00
_cell.angle_beta   90.00
_cell.angle_gamma   90.00
#
_symmetry.space_group_name_H-M   'P 1'
#
loop_
_entity.id
_entity.type
_entity.pdbx_description
1 polymer ?
#
loop_
_entity_poly.entity_id
_entity_poly.type
_entity_poly.pdbx_seq_one_letter_code
_entity_poly.pdbx_strand_id
1 'polypeptide(L)'
;MRPFPSALPLLTLIVLAACGKDESPTPDTELPTADSGVDDSEADDSGADDSGGPTDEDGDGSPAEEDCDDADPSSYPGAEERCDDRDNDCDGEIDEEAVDPSAWYTDTDADGYGAGEPILACDAPEGAAAVAEDCDDNDARFNPGAEETDCADPNDYNCDGSVGYADGDGDGFAACQECDDGDAAINPSAEEICDSRDNNCDGSIDEGVTTTYYQDLDGDGHGDADYPVEACEAPEGYAAAATDCDDLDAAVSPDATEICDDVDNDCDGVIDPETSEDAQDWYNDSDGDSFGDPDAVTRACEAPSGSVVDSGDCDDGDPTVNPDGVEICDGQDNDCDGRVDPSDSLDAETYYADDDGDSFGDPDAEVKGCSTPAGAWRTTPTAMMATSW
;
A
#
# COMPACT_ATOMS: atom_id res chain seq x y z
N MET A 1 -51.69 23.65 -13.35
CA MET A 1 -52.64 22.69 -13.96
C MET A 1 -52.06 22.11 -15.24
N ARG A 2 -51.43 20.94 -15.13
CA ARG A 2 -51.48 19.79 -16.06
C ARG A 2 -50.63 18.68 -15.41
N PRO A 3 -51.22 17.53 -15.06
CA PRO A 3 -50.54 16.43 -14.37
C PRO A 3 -50.06 15.39 -15.39
N PHE A 4 -49.01 14.63 -15.07
CA PHE A 4 -48.71 13.30 -15.64
C PHE A 4 -47.76 12.54 -14.69
N PRO A 5 -47.75 11.20 -14.71
CA PRO A 5 -47.98 10.40 -13.52
C PRO A 5 -46.82 9.45 -13.18
N SER A 6 -46.93 8.95 -11.95
CA SER A 6 -46.34 7.74 -11.36
C SER A 6 -46.01 6.58 -12.32
N ALA A 7 -44.81 6.01 -12.16
CA ALA A 7 -44.57 4.56 -12.10
C ALA A 7 -43.14 4.28 -11.59
N LEU A 8 -42.99 3.80 -10.35
CA LEU A 8 -41.80 3.06 -9.91
C LEU A 8 -41.95 1.60 -10.39
N PRO A 9 -40.87 0.92 -10.84
CA PRO A 9 -40.92 -0.51 -11.04
C PRO A 9 -40.64 -1.26 -9.72
N LEU A 10 -41.49 -2.25 -9.45
CA LEU A 10 -41.36 -3.26 -8.41
C LEU A 10 -40.22 -4.21 -8.81
N LEU A 11 -39.09 -4.20 -8.10
CA LEU A 11 -38.02 -5.18 -8.32
C LEU A 11 -38.40 -6.49 -7.62
N THR A 12 -38.55 -7.53 -8.43
CA THR A 12 -38.92 -8.88 -7.99
C THR A 12 -37.65 -9.58 -7.50
N LEU A 13 -37.61 -9.91 -6.20
CA LEU A 13 -36.56 -10.72 -5.60
C LEU A 13 -36.70 -12.17 -6.09
N ILE A 14 -35.81 -12.62 -6.98
CA ILE A 14 -35.68 -14.02 -7.36
C ILE A 14 -34.62 -14.63 -6.46
N VAL A 15 -35.06 -15.44 -5.50
CA VAL A 15 -34.20 -16.36 -4.75
C VAL A 15 -33.86 -17.52 -5.69
N LEU A 16 -32.65 -17.52 -6.26
CA LEU A 16 -32.06 -18.71 -6.85
C LEU A 16 -31.31 -19.48 -5.76
N ALA A 17 -31.91 -20.59 -5.32
CA ALA A 17 -31.19 -21.64 -4.63
C ALA A 17 -30.29 -22.37 -5.66
N ALA A 18 -28.98 -22.22 -5.52
CA ALA A 18 -28.00 -23.07 -6.18
C ALA A 18 -27.33 -23.97 -5.13
N CYS A 19 -27.60 -25.27 -5.25
CA CYS A 19 -26.86 -26.32 -4.59
C CYS A 19 -25.67 -26.67 -5.50
N GLY A 20 -24.45 -26.36 -5.06
CA GLY A 20 -23.19 -26.74 -5.72
C GLY A 20 -22.37 -27.55 -4.74
N LYS A 21 -21.94 -28.73 -5.19
CA LYS A 21 -21.07 -29.66 -4.46
C LYS A 21 -19.63 -29.19 -4.63
N ASP A 22 -18.89 -29.10 -3.54
CA ASP A 22 -17.44 -28.94 -3.58
C ASP A 22 -16.80 -30.32 -3.79
N GLU A 23 -16.18 -30.48 -4.95
CA GLU A 23 -15.20 -31.52 -5.25
C GLU A 23 -13.81 -30.91 -5.18
N SER A 24 -12.88 -31.68 -4.61
CA SER A 24 -11.55 -31.30 -4.15
C SER A 24 -10.62 -30.77 -5.27
N PRO A 25 -9.61 -29.93 -4.93
CA PRO A 25 -8.64 -29.43 -5.89
C PRO A 25 -7.46 -30.40 -6.08
N THR A 26 -7.25 -30.86 -7.31
CA THR A 26 -5.95 -31.34 -7.80
C THR A 26 -5.21 -30.19 -8.48
N PRO A 27 -3.92 -29.96 -8.22
CA PRO A 27 -3.13 -29.06 -9.05
C PRO A 27 -2.57 -29.77 -10.29
N ASP A 28 -2.90 -29.23 -11.45
CA ASP A 28 -2.27 -29.49 -12.73
C ASP A 28 -0.78 -29.13 -12.71
N THR A 29 0.04 -29.96 -13.36
CA THR A 29 1.29 -29.48 -13.95
C THR A 29 1.44 -30.12 -15.32
N GLU A 30 1.11 -29.33 -16.36
CA GLU A 30 1.46 -29.63 -17.74
C GLU A 30 2.98 -29.47 -17.95
N LEU A 31 3.60 -30.45 -18.62
CA LEU A 31 4.88 -30.26 -19.30
C LEU A 31 4.79 -30.83 -20.74
N PRO A 32 5.47 -30.20 -21.72
CA PRO A 32 5.16 -30.32 -23.15
C PRO A 32 5.89 -31.47 -23.86
N THR A 33 5.34 -31.83 -25.03
CA THR A 33 5.86 -32.79 -26.00
C THR A 33 7.04 -32.24 -26.83
N ALA A 34 8.10 -33.04 -27.02
CA ALA A 34 8.94 -33.13 -28.24
C ALA A 34 9.84 -34.38 -28.11
N ASP A 35 9.67 -35.40 -28.94
CA ASP A 35 10.29 -35.62 -30.25
C ASP A 35 11.63 -36.38 -30.20
N SER A 36 11.70 -37.29 -31.16
CA SER A 36 12.55 -38.42 -31.41
C SER A 36 14.07 -38.20 -31.43
N GLY A 37 14.79 -39.19 -30.88
CA GLY A 37 16.23 -39.36 -31.06
C GLY A 37 16.65 -40.79 -30.69
N VAL A 38 16.80 -41.64 -31.69
CA VAL A 38 17.40 -42.98 -31.59
C VAL A 38 18.92 -42.82 -31.62
N ASP A 39 19.63 -43.38 -30.64
CA ASP A 39 21.00 -43.84 -30.83
C ASP A 39 21.27 -45.10 -30.00
N ASP A 40 21.87 -46.07 -30.66
CA ASP A 40 22.09 -47.46 -30.28
C ASP A 40 23.56 -47.60 -29.92
N SER A 41 23.89 -47.97 -28.67
CA SER A 41 25.11 -48.75 -28.41
C SER A 41 25.23 -49.28 -26.97
N GLU A 42 25.20 -50.61 -26.94
CA GLU A 42 26.10 -51.50 -26.19
C GLU A 42 25.74 -51.90 -24.75
N ALA A 43 25.83 -53.23 -24.60
CA ALA A 43 25.46 -54.07 -23.48
C ALA A 43 26.62 -54.29 -22.50
N ASP A 44 26.27 -54.59 -21.25
CA ASP A 44 26.98 -55.48 -20.32
C ASP A 44 25.94 -55.86 -19.24
N ASP A 45 25.24 -56.98 -19.35
CA ASP A 45 25.57 -58.30 -18.78
C ASP A 45 26.26 -58.26 -17.40
N SER A 46 25.48 -58.41 -16.32
CA SER A 46 25.62 -59.58 -15.44
C SER A 46 24.65 -59.55 -14.25
N GLY A 47 23.99 -60.68 -13.99
CA GLY A 47 23.75 -61.14 -12.63
C GLY A 47 22.37 -60.90 -12.05
N ALA A 48 21.39 -61.69 -12.49
CA ALA A 48 20.35 -62.14 -11.56
C ALA A 48 21.03 -63.01 -10.49
N ASP A 49 21.16 -62.48 -9.27
CA ASP A 49 21.38 -63.28 -8.06
C ASP A 49 20.07 -63.29 -7.28
N ASP A 50 19.22 -64.21 -7.72
CA ASP A 50 18.05 -64.76 -7.05
C ASP A 50 18.48 -65.36 -5.71
N SER A 51 18.61 -64.49 -4.71
CA SER A 51 18.75 -64.83 -3.30
C SER A 51 17.57 -64.19 -2.56
N GLY A 52 16.40 -64.83 -2.66
CA GLY A 52 15.20 -64.45 -1.90
C GLY A 52 15.41 -64.64 -0.40
N GLY A 53 16.08 -63.69 0.23
CA GLY A 53 15.82 -63.33 1.62
C GLY A 53 14.56 -62.47 1.67
N PRO A 54 13.81 -62.45 2.78
CA PRO A 54 12.67 -61.57 2.91
C PRO A 54 13.13 -60.13 2.66
N THR A 55 12.39 -59.43 1.81
CA THR A 55 12.56 -58.00 1.60
C THR A 55 12.14 -57.28 2.88
N ASP A 56 12.81 -56.17 3.15
CA ASP A 56 12.55 -55.21 4.22
C ASP A 56 12.49 -53.89 3.43
N GLU A 57 11.29 -53.51 2.98
CA GLU A 57 11.08 -52.44 1.99
C GLU A 57 11.15 -51.04 2.62
N ASP A 58 10.74 -50.89 3.88
CA ASP A 58 10.79 -49.62 4.61
C ASP A 58 12.02 -49.42 5.50
N GLY A 59 12.79 -50.48 5.78
CA GLY A 59 14.07 -50.43 6.47
C GLY A 59 14.00 -50.39 7.99
N ASP A 60 12.90 -50.83 8.61
CA ASP A 60 12.77 -50.89 10.07
C ASP A 60 13.49 -52.10 10.72
N GLY A 61 13.94 -53.05 9.88
CA GLY A 61 14.68 -54.23 10.29
C GLY A 61 13.83 -55.49 10.49
N SER A 62 12.53 -55.43 10.17
CA SER A 62 11.62 -56.56 10.13
C SER A 62 11.47 -57.08 8.69
N PRO A 63 11.49 -58.41 8.50
CA PRO A 63 11.27 -58.99 7.18
C PRO A 63 9.79 -58.99 6.80
N ALA A 64 9.45 -58.79 5.53
CA ALA A 64 8.09 -58.83 4.96
C ALA A 64 7.19 -60.04 5.32
N GLU A 65 7.73 -61.10 5.91
CA GLU A 65 6.97 -62.28 6.35
C GLU A 65 6.54 -62.20 7.82
N GLU A 66 7.15 -61.32 8.61
CA GLU A 66 6.84 -61.04 10.02
C GLU A 66 6.24 -59.63 10.18
N ASP A 67 6.42 -58.77 9.19
CA ASP A 67 5.88 -57.41 9.10
C ASP A 67 4.46 -57.40 8.50
N CYS A 68 3.53 -56.73 9.19
CA CYS A 68 2.14 -56.60 8.78
C CYS A 68 1.92 -55.48 7.74
N ASP A 69 2.83 -54.52 7.59
CA ASP A 69 2.89 -53.51 6.52
C ASP A 69 4.35 -53.12 6.18
N ASP A 70 5.04 -53.95 5.38
CA ASP A 70 6.45 -53.81 4.91
C ASP A 70 6.77 -52.50 4.13
N ALA A 71 5.79 -51.61 3.97
CA ALA A 71 5.95 -50.29 3.37
C ALA A 71 5.88 -49.14 4.40
N ASP A 72 5.59 -49.44 5.67
CA ASP A 72 5.43 -48.49 6.76
C ASP A 72 6.38 -48.83 7.93
N PRO A 73 7.48 -48.08 8.11
CA PRO A 73 8.52 -48.39 9.11
C PRO A 73 8.06 -48.18 10.58
N SER A 74 6.78 -47.89 10.78
CA SER A 74 6.13 -47.84 12.09
C SER A 74 5.33 -49.10 12.42
N SER A 75 5.24 -50.06 11.50
CA SER A 75 4.50 -51.32 11.68
C SER A 75 5.48 -52.50 11.69
N TYR A 76 5.77 -53.06 12.86
CA TYR A 76 6.66 -54.22 12.99
C TYR A 76 6.42 -54.98 14.29
N PRO A 77 6.78 -56.28 14.35
CA PRO A 77 6.71 -57.08 15.57
C PRO A 77 7.25 -56.40 16.83
N GLY A 78 6.34 -56.04 17.74
CA GLY A 78 6.66 -55.39 19.01
C GLY A 78 6.96 -53.88 18.93
N ALA A 79 6.48 -53.20 17.89
CA ALA A 79 6.35 -51.74 17.88
C ALA A 79 5.45 -51.24 19.02
N GLU A 80 5.40 -49.91 19.20
CA GLU A 80 4.44 -49.28 20.12
C GLU A 80 3.16 -48.95 19.34
N GLU A 81 2.01 -49.41 19.84
CA GLU A 81 0.69 -49.10 19.31
C GLU A 81 0.37 -47.62 19.40
N ARG A 82 -0.31 -47.09 18.38
CA ARG A 82 -0.87 -45.74 18.34
C ARG A 82 -2.36 -45.82 18.02
N CYS A 83 -3.12 -44.80 18.40
CA CYS A 83 -4.52 -44.69 18.02
C CYS A 83 -4.66 -44.26 16.54
N ASP A 84 -4.30 -45.13 15.59
CA ASP A 84 -4.37 -44.87 14.15
C ASP A 84 -5.14 -45.94 13.35
N ASP A 85 -5.91 -46.78 14.03
CA ASP A 85 -6.67 -47.91 13.50
C ASP A 85 -5.79 -48.96 12.79
N ARG A 86 -4.53 -49.10 13.20
CA ARG A 86 -3.58 -50.06 12.63
C ARG A 86 -2.96 -50.91 13.72
N ASP A 87 -2.69 -52.15 13.36
CA ASP A 87 -1.88 -53.08 14.15
C ASP A 87 -0.41 -52.70 13.90
N ASN A 88 0.17 -51.82 14.73
CA ASN A 88 1.55 -51.38 14.56
C ASN A 88 2.53 -52.47 15.04
N ASP A 89 2.17 -53.28 16.02
CA ASP A 89 3.04 -54.28 16.64
C ASP A 89 2.91 -55.69 16.04
N CYS A 90 2.00 -55.85 15.08
CA CYS A 90 1.69 -57.05 14.32
C CYS A 90 1.23 -58.24 15.19
N ASP A 91 0.61 -58.01 16.35
CA ASP A 91 0.11 -59.08 17.23
C ASP A 91 -1.33 -59.56 16.90
N GLY A 92 -2.03 -58.81 16.06
CA GLY A 92 -3.38 -59.10 15.56
C GLY A 92 -4.53 -58.46 16.34
N GLU A 93 -4.24 -57.70 17.40
CA GLU A 93 -5.13 -56.70 17.96
C GLU A 93 -4.84 -55.32 17.29
N ILE A 94 -5.65 -54.30 17.57
CA ILE A 94 -5.50 -52.96 16.96
C ILE A 94 -5.60 -51.95 18.09
N ASP A 95 -4.62 -51.05 18.16
CA ASP A 95 -4.54 -49.91 19.08
C ASP A 95 -4.63 -50.30 20.58
N GLU A 96 -4.23 -51.52 20.95
CA GLU A 96 -4.21 -51.98 22.34
C GLU A 96 -3.03 -51.40 23.12
N GLU A 97 -3.30 -50.95 24.35
CA GLU A 97 -2.27 -50.29 25.17
C GLU A 97 -1.52 -49.16 24.44
N ALA A 98 -2.18 -48.52 23.46
CA ALA A 98 -1.62 -47.45 22.65
C ALA A 98 -0.93 -46.37 23.49
N VAL A 99 0.14 -45.80 22.95
CA VAL A 99 0.97 -44.80 23.67
C VAL A 99 0.34 -43.42 23.71
N ASP A 100 -0.66 -43.16 22.87
CA ASP A 100 -1.41 -41.91 22.76
C ASP A 100 -2.93 -42.05 22.95
N PRO A 101 -3.40 -42.76 24.00
CA PRO A 101 -4.82 -42.96 24.21
C PRO A 101 -5.48 -41.65 24.65
N SER A 102 -6.71 -41.42 24.19
CA SER A 102 -7.51 -40.29 24.64
C SER A 102 -8.09 -40.58 26.03
N ALA A 103 -8.25 -39.53 26.84
CA ALA A 103 -8.91 -39.64 28.13
C ALA A 103 -10.43 -39.45 27.97
N TRP A 104 -11.18 -40.40 28.51
CA TRP A 104 -12.64 -40.40 28.52
C TRP A 104 -13.16 -40.45 29.96
N TYR A 105 -14.29 -39.83 30.22
CA TYR A 105 -14.87 -39.68 31.55
C TYR A 105 -16.26 -40.29 31.56
N THR A 106 -16.68 -40.90 32.66
CA THR A 106 -18.03 -41.49 32.73
C THR A 106 -19.04 -40.36 32.64
N ASP A 107 -20.03 -40.51 31.75
CA ASP A 107 -21.12 -39.57 31.50
C ASP A 107 -22.43 -40.31 31.82
N THR A 108 -22.88 -40.18 33.07
CA THR A 108 -24.00 -40.97 33.60
C THR A 108 -25.36 -40.38 33.20
N ASP A 109 -25.45 -39.07 32.99
CA ASP A 109 -26.70 -38.38 32.66
C ASP A 109 -26.86 -37.99 31.17
N ALA A 110 -25.83 -38.24 30.37
CA ALA A 110 -25.76 -38.09 28.92
C ALA A 110 -25.87 -36.64 28.44
N ASP A 111 -25.24 -35.70 29.15
CA ASP A 111 -25.17 -34.30 28.75
C ASP A 111 -23.94 -33.94 27.88
N GLY A 112 -23.01 -34.89 27.73
CA GLY A 112 -21.80 -34.74 26.92
C GLY A 112 -20.56 -34.28 27.69
N TYR A 113 -20.70 -34.09 29.00
CA TYR A 113 -19.61 -33.90 29.96
C TYR A 113 -19.59 -35.11 30.88
N GLY A 114 -18.42 -35.43 31.43
CA GLY A 114 -18.27 -36.58 32.30
C GLY A 114 -17.42 -36.24 33.52
N ALA A 115 -17.46 -37.13 34.50
CA ALA A 115 -16.75 -36.95 35.75
C ALA A 115 -15.92 -38.18 36.15
N GLY A 116 -15.01 -37.96 37.11
CA GLY A 116 -14.26 -39.01 37.79
C GLY A 116 -12.89 -39.31 37.17
N GLU A 117 -12.41 -40.54 37.39
CA GLU A 117 -11.10 -40.96 36.91
C GLU A 117 -11.14 -41.22 35.39
N PRO A 118 -10.10 -40.79 34.64
CA PRO A 118 -10.07 -40.98 33.20
C PRO A 118 -9.95 -42.45 32.83
N ILE A 119 -10.76 -42.87 31.86
CA ILE A 119 -10.67 -44.12 31.13
C ILE A 119 -9.83 -43.84 29.87
N LEU A 120 -8.65 -44.45 29.78
CA LEU A 120 -7.79 -44.28 28.61
C LEU A 120 -8.21 -45.26 27.51
N ALA A 121 -8.60 -44.73 26.35
CA ALA A 121 -8.98 -45.52 25.18
C ALA A 121 -8.85 -44.67 23.89
N CYS A 122 -8.59 -45.32 22.75
CA CYS A 122 -8.57 -44.64 21.46
C CYS A 122 -9.96 -44.16 21.03
N ASP A 123 -10.97 -45.00 21.23
CA ASP A 123 -12.38 -44.67 20.99
C ASP A 123 -13.15 -44.38 22.29
N ALA A 124 -14.20 -43.56 22.15
CA ALA A 124 -15.15 -43.27 23.21
C ALA A 124 -15.83 -44.54 23.73
N PRO A 125 -15.65 -44.90 25.02
CA PRO A 125 -16.43 -45.96 25.64
C PRO A 125 -17.93 -45.60 25.66
N GLU A 126 -18.80 -46.60 25.68
CA GLU A 126 -20.26 -46.35 25.79
C GLU A 126 -20.60 -45.65 27.11
N GLY A 127 -21.25 -44.48 27.02
CA GLY A 127 -21.59 -43.66 28.19
C GLY A 127 -20.41 -42.89 28.76
N ALA A 128 -19.49 -42.45 27.90
CA ALA A 128 -18.37 -41.60 28.28
C ALA A 128 -18.26 -40.34 27.41
N ALA A 129 -17.77 -39.27 28.01
CA ALA A 129 -17.52 -37.97 27.42
C ALA A 129 -16.03 -37.64 27.38
N ALA A 130 -15.63 -36.77 26.45
CA ALA A 130 -14.23 -36.33 26.31
C ALA A 130 -13.84 -35.22 27.31
N VAL A 131 -14.82 -34.58 27.95
CA VAL A 131 -14.63 -33.42 28.82
C VAL A 131 -14.92 -33.82 30.27
N ALA A 132 -13.99 -33.51 31.19
CA ALA A 132 -13.95 -33.99 32.59
C ALA A 132 -14.61 -33.07 33.61
N GLU A 133 -15.46 -32.16 33.16
CA GLU A 133 -15.80 -30.92 33.89
C GLU A 133 -17.23 -30.92 34.43
N ASP A 134 -17.87 -32.09 34.47
CA ASP A 134 -19.18 -32.25 35.09
C ASP A 134 -19.07 -32.25 36.62
N CYS A 135 -19.78 -31.31 37.26
CA CYS A 135 -19.81 -31.16 38.71
C CYS A 135 -20.93 -31.97 39.40
N ASP A 136 -21.95 -32.45 38.68
CA ASP A 136 -22.93 -33.44 39.14
C ASP A 136 -23.39 -34.37 37.99
N ASP A 137 -22.58 -35.39 37.73
CA ASP A 137 -22.77 -36.47 36.72
C ASP A 137 -24.11 -37.23 36.81
N ASN A 138 -24.98 -36.92 37.77
CA ASN A 138 -26.31 -37.52 37.87
C ASN A 138 -27.44 -36.58 37.42
N ASP A 139 -27.14 -35.36 36.99
CA ASP A 139 -28.08 -34.33 36.62
C ASP A 139 -27.54 -33.44 35.49
N ALA A 140 -28.02 -33.72 34.27
CA ALA A 140 -27.65 -33.09 33.00
C ALA A 140 -27.84 -31.55 32.91
N ARG A 141 -28.22 -30.91 34.02
CA ARG A 141 -28.27 -29.47 34.18
C ARG A 141 -26.94 -28.90 34.70
N PHE A 142 -26.02 -29.74 35.19
CA PHE A 142 -24.78 -29.34 35.85
C PHE A 142 -23.57 -29.65 34.96
N ASN A 143 -23.26 -28.74 34.04
CA ASN A 143 -22.12 -28.89 33.14
C ASN A 143 -21.63 -27.52 32.64
N PRO A 144 -20.37 -27.40 32.19
CA PRO A 144 -19.79 -26.15 31.68
C PRO A 144 -20.57 -25.42 30.58
N GLY A 145 -21.44 -26.12 29.85
CA GLY A 145 -22.29 -25.54 28.82
C GLY A 145 -23.66 -25.06 29.33
N ALA A 146 -23.97 -25.22 30.61
CA ALA A 146 -25.26 -24.84 31.18
C ALA A 146 -25.38 -23.33 31.39
N GLU A 147 -26.59 -22.81 31.17
CA GLU A 147 -26.88 -21.37 31.27
C GLU A 147 -27.50 -21.02 32.64
N GLU A 148 -26.88 -20.11 33.39
CA GLU A 148 -27.34 -19.65 34.72
C GLU A 148 -28.33 -18.48 34.63
N THR A 149 -29.46 -18.69 33.95
CA THR A 149 -30.41 -17.59 33.66
C THR A 149 -31.24 -17.11 34.87
N ASP A 150 -31.25 -17.83 36.00
CA ASP A 150 -31.96 -17.45 37.22
C ASP A 150 -30.98 -17.06 38.33
N CYS A 151 -30.63 -15.78 38.38
CA CYS A 151 -29.72 -15.17 39.36
C CYS A 151 -30.23 -15.18 40.82
N ALA A 152 -31.34 -15.88 41.10
CA ALA A 152 -31.82 -16.14 42.45
C ALA A 152 -31.65 -17.63 42.87
N ASP A 153 -31.27 -18.50 41.94
CA ASP A 153 -30.98 -19.91 42.21
C ASP A 153 -29.54 -20.06 42.75
N PRO A 154 -29.33 -20.68 43.92
CA PRO A 154 -28.00 -20.82 44.50
C PRO A 154 -27.16 -21.99 43.96
N ASN A 155 -27.61 -22.66 42.89
CA ASN A 155 -26.88 -23.76 42.29
C ASN A 155 -25.95 -23.24 41.20
N ASP A 156 -24.70 -23.72 41.22
CA ASP A 156 -23.69 -23.55 40.18
C ASP A 156 -23.96 -24.59 39.08
N TYR A 157 -24.70 -24.20 38.03
CA TYR A 157 -25.06 -25.11 36.95
C TYR A 157 -23.95 -25.22 35.91
N ASN A 158 -23.13 -24.18 35.73
CA ASN A 158 -22.08 -24.14 34.73
C ASN A 158 -20.71 -24.64 35.26
N CYS A 159 -20.65 -25.12 36.50
CA CYS A 159 -19.47 -25.69 37.13
C CYS A 159 -18.24 -24.76 37.15
N ASP A 160 -18.45 -23.43 37.08
CA ASP A 160 -17.35 -22.45 37.05
C ASP A 160 -16.87 -22.04 38.47
N GLY A 161 -17.57 -22.50 39.51
CA GLY A 161 -17.26 -22.24 40.90
C GLY A 161 -17.83 -20.92 41.45
N SER A 162 -18.53 -20.16 40.61
CA SER A 162 -19.41 -19.08 41.01
C SER A 162 -20.85 -19.61 41.16
N VAL A 163 -21.68 -18.87 41.89
CA VAL A 163 -23.12 -19.15 41.94
C VAL A 163 -23.76 -17.89 41.41
N GLY A 164 -24.63 -17.96 40.40
CA GLY A 164 -25.19 -16.80 39.71
C GLY A 164 -25.87 -15.71 40.55
N TYR A 165 -25.95 -15.81 41.88
CA TYR A 165 -26.42 -14.75 42.79
C TYR A 165 -25.31 -14.03 43.58
N ALA A 166 -24.05 -14.47 43.47
CA ALA A 166 -22.91 -13.80 44.11
C ALA A 166 -22.63 -12.47 43.41
N ASP A 167 -22.27 -11.47 44.20
CA ASP A 167 -21.81 -10.13 43.78
C ASP A 167 -20.40 -10.03 44.38
N GLY A 168 -19.42 -10.49 43.62
CA GLY A 168 -18.06 -10.75 44.08
C GLY A 168 -17.29 -9.48 44.43
N ASP A 169 -17.54 -8.41 43.68
CA ASP A 169 -16.87 -7.12 43.81
C ASP A 169 -17.71 -6.02 44.51
N GLY A 170 -19.02 -6.25 44.67
CA GLY A 170 -19.94 -5.36 45.37
C GLY A 170 -20.51 -4.22 44.53
N ASP A 171 -20.54 -4.32 43.21
CA ASP A 171 -21.04 -3.27 42.31
C ASP A 171 -22.58 -3.27 42.14
N GLY A 172 -23.23 -4.37 42.54
CA GLY A 172 -24.67 -4.55 42.55
C GLY A 172 -25.25 -5.25 41.31
N PHE A 173 -24.40 -5.71 40.41
CA PHE A 173 -24.69 -6.80 39.48
C PHE A 173 -24.36 -8.13 40.17
N ALA A 174 -24.78 -9.23 39.57
CA ALA A 174 -24.49 -10.56 40.07
C ALA A 174 -23.70 -11.29 38.99
N ALA A 175 -22.89 -12.26 39.38
CA ALA A 175 -22.03 -13.04 38.49
C ALA A 175 -22.70 -13.50 37.18
N CYS A 176 -23.98 -13.91 37.22
CA CYS A 176 -24.75 -14.32 36.03
C CYS A 176 -25.00 -13.19 34.99
N GLN A 177 -24.87 -11.93 35.40
CA GLN A 177 -25.09 -10.74 34.57
C GLN A 177 -23.77 -10.14 34.09
N GLU A 178 -22.65 -10.61 34.62
CA GLU A 178 -21.33 -10.05 34.46
C GLU A 178 -20.44 -11.03 33.73
N CYS A 179 -19.45 -10.47 33.04
CA CYS A 179 -18.44 -11.22 32.35
C CYS A 179 -17.15 -11.34 33.20
N ASP A 180 -17.01 -10.55 34.27
CA ASP A 180 -15.98 -10.70 35.31
C ASP A 180 -16.48 -10.22 36.70
N ASP A 181 -17.07 -11.11 37.51
CA ASP A 181 -17.58 -10.86 38.88
C ASP A 181 -16.49 -10.43 39.90
N GLY A 182 -15.21 -10.42 39.48
CA GLY A 182 -14.10 -9.94 40.27
C GLY A 182 -13.77 -8.46 40.07
N ASP A 183 -14.37 -7.79 39.08
CA ASP A 183 -14.04 -6.43 38.66
C ASP A 183 -15.26 -5.54 38.46
N ALA A 184 -15.50 -4.65 39.44
CA ALA A 184 -16.63 -3.71 39.47
C ALA A 184 -16.66 -2.69 38.31
N ALA A 185 -15.65 -2.69 37.44
CA ALA A 185 -15.63 -1.91 36.20
C ALA A 185 -16.21 -2.67 35.00
N ILE A 186 -16.47 -3.97 35.09
CA ILE A 186 -16.92 -4.85 34.02
C ILE A 186 -18.34 -5.36 34.35
N ASN A 187 -19.34 -4.65 33.88
CA ASN A 187 -20.74 -4.96 34.15
C ASN A 187 -21.68 -4.39 33.08
N PRO A 188 -22.95 -4.85 32.98
CA PRO A 188 -23.95 -4.38 32.01
C PRO A 188 -24.24 -2.88 31.91
N SER A 189 -23.73 -2.08 32.85
CA SER A 189 -23.89 -0.62 32.85
C SER A 189 -22.59 0.16 32.68
N ALA A 190 -21.48 -0.53 32.51
CA ALA A 190 -20.20 0.08 32.20
C ALA A 190 -20.23 0.79 30.84
N GLU A 191 -19.37 1.78 30.68
CA GLU A 191 -19.09 2.40 29.39
C GLU A 191 -17.91 1.64 28.77
N GLU A 192 -18.00 1.33 27.48
CA GLU A 192 -16.89 0.69 26.77
C GLU A 192 -15.63 1.55 26.83
N ILE A 193 -14.51 0.86 26.95
CA ILE A 193 -13.18 1.43 26.85
C ILE A 193 -12.42 0.53 25.90
N CYS A 194 -11.59 1.13 25.03
CA CYS A 194 -10.82 0.37 24.06
C CYS A 194 -9.64 -0.36 24.76
N ASP A 195 -9.92 -1.49 25.40
CA ASP A 195 -8.99 -2.29 26.18
C ASP A 195 -9.02 -3.79 25.84
N SER A 196 -9.70 -4.14 24.74
CA SER A 196 -9.87 -5.51 24.25
C SER A 196 -10.64 -6.42 25.20
N ARG A 197 -11.48 -5.82 26.06
CA ARG A 197 -12.47 -6.51 26.86
C ARG A 197 -13.85 -5.98 26.51
N ASP A 198 -14.85 -6.82 26.76
CA ASP A 198 -16.25 -6.41 26.76
C ASP A 198 -16.53 -5.81 28.15
N ASN A 199 -16.49 -4.48 28.29
CA ASN A 199 -16.66 -3.86 29.61
C ASN A 199 -18.13 -3.86 30.02
N ASN A 200 -19.04 -3.77 29.06
CA ASN A 200 -20.48 -3.70 29.28
C ASN A 200 -21.20 -5.06 29.16
N CYS A 201 -20.46 -6.14 28.99
CA CYS A 201 -20.94 -7.51 28.87
C CYS A 201 -22.09 -7.69 27.86
N ASP A 202 -22.09 -6.97 26.74
CA ASP A 202 -23.11 -7.08 25.69
C ASP A 202 -22.78 -8.11 24.60
N GLY A 203 -21.58 -8.71 24.67
CA GLY A 203 -21.05 -9.70 23.75
C GLY A 203 -20.22 -9.09 22.60
N SER A 204 -20.09 -7.77 22.55
CA SER A 204 -19.20 -7.03 21.65
C SER A 204 -17.96 -6.57 22.41
N ILE A 205 -16.82 -6.45 21.73
CA ILE A 205 -15.59 -5.95 22.34
C ILE A 205 -15.27 -4.60 21.71
N ASP A 206 -15.02 -3.60 22.56
CA ASP A 206 -14.59 -2.25 22.19
C ASP A 206 -15.57 -1.51 21.23
N GLU A 207 -16.86 -1.81 21.25
CA GLU A 207 -17.79 -1.22 20.27
C GLU A 207 -18.01 0.28 20.51
N GLY A 208 -17.97 1.05 19.42
CA GLY A 208 -18.19 2.50 19.47
C GLY A 208 -17.04 3.30 20.09
N VAL A 209 -15.94 2.66 20.50
CA VAL A 209 -14.74 3.30 21.06
C VAL A 209 -13.47 3.06 20.22
N THR A 210 -13.55 2.25 19.17
CA THR A 210 -12.49 2.10 18.17
C THR A 210 -12.28 3.36 17.33
N THR A 211 -11.09 3.47 16.76
CA THR A 211 -10.75 4.45 15.72
C THR A 211 -10.60 3.73 14.39
N THR A 212 -11.12 4.33 13.32
CA THR A 212 -10.86 3.89 11.95
C THR A 212 -9.43 4.28 11.55
N TYR A 213 -8.63 3.29 11.17
CA TYR A 213 -7.33 3.47 10.53
C TYR A 213 -7.41 2.97 9.09
N TYR A 214 -6.48 3.41 8.26
CA TYR A 214 -6.42 3.20 6.81
C TYR A 214 -5.06 2.64 6.46
N GLN A 215 -5.00 1.68 5.54
CA GLN A 215 -3.74 1.08 5.11
C GLN A 215 -2.77 2.16 4.61
N ASP A 216 -1.53 2.13 5.08
CA ASP A 216 -0.43 3.06 4.78
C ASP A 216 0.77 2.19 4.38
N LEU A 217 0.92 1.92 3.07
CA LEU A 217 1.89 0.96 2.55
C LEU A 217 3.30 1.56 2.38
N ASP A 218 3.42 2.86 2.19
CA ASP A 218 4.70 3.55 2.01
C ASP A 218 5.25 4.20 3.30
N GLY A 219 4.42 4.34 4.33
CA GLY A 219 4.78 4.75 5.67
C GLY A 219 4.90 6.26 5.85
N ASP A 220 4.19 7.07 5.07
CA ASP A 220 4.24 8.52 5.17
C ASP A 220 3.27 9.13 6.20
N GLY A 221 2.32 8.33 6.71
CA GLY A 221 1.35 8.72 7.72
C GLY A 221 -0.01 9.14 7.16
N HIS A 222 -0.22 9.01 5.86
CA HIS A 222 -1.51 9.03 5.17
C HIS A 222 -1.82 7.60 4.68
N GLY A 223 -3.09 7.28 4.56
CA GLY A 223 -3.51 5.95 4.13
C GLY A 223 -4.70 5.97 3.18
N ASP A 224 -4.93 4.83 2.55
CA ASP A 224 -5.97 4.62 1.54
C ASP A 224 -7.36 4.47 2.18
N ALA A 225 -8.26 5.38 1.81
CA ALA A 225 -9.66 5.41 2.23
C ALA A 225 -10.46 4.15 1.86
N ASP A 226 -10.03 3.38 0.86
CA ASP A 226 -10.70 2.15 0.40
C ASP A 226 -10.37 0.92 1.27
N TYR A 227 -9.35 0.99 2.15
CA TYR A 227 -8.92 -0.11 3.02
C TYR A 227 -8.95 0.26 4.52
N PRO A 228 -10.14 0.51 5.11
CA PRO A 228 -10.26 0.84 6.52
C PRO A 228 -10.21 -0.40 7.44
N VAL A 229 -9.73 -0.19 8.67
CA VAL A 229 -9.81 -1.13 9.80
C VAL A 229 -10.18 -0.37 11.08
N GLU A 230 -11.02 -0.97 11.92
CA GLU A 230 -11.32 -0.43 13.26
C GLU A 230 -10.37 -1.05 14.28
N ALA A 231 -9.69 -0.22 15.08
CA ALA A 231 -8.82 -0.68 16.16
C ALA A 231 -8.69 0.36 17.28
N CYS A 232 -8.17 -0.04 18.44
CA CYS A 232 -7.87 0.89 19.53
C CYS A 232 -6.64 1.75 19.26
N GLU A 233 -5.60 1.12 18.71
CA GLU A 233 -4.35 1.76 18.30
C GLU A 233 -4.08 1.43 16.83
N ALA A 234 -3.33 2.31 16.15
CA ALA A 234 -2.98 2.11 14.76
C ALA A 234 -2.22 0.78 14.59
N PRO A 235 -2.74 -0.16 13.78
CA PRO A 235 -1.98 -1.36 13.42
C PRO A 235 -0.71 -1.00 12.64
N GLU A 236 0.26 -1.92 12.60
CA GLU A 236 1.46 -1.72 11.77
C GLU A 236 1.07 -1.61 10.28
N GLY A 237 1.56 -0.56 9.60
CA GLY A 237 1.21 -0.25 8.21
C GLY A 237 -0.17 0.37 8.04
N TYR A 238 -0.66 1.08 9.06
CA TYR A 238 -1.92 1.84 8.99
C TYR A 238 -1.76 3.24 9.59
N ALA A 239 -2.44 4.21 8.99
CA ALA A 239 -2.52 5.60 9.41
C ALA A 239 -3.95 6.00 9.79
N ALA A 240 -4.11 7.04 10.61
CA ALA A 240 -5.44 7.55 10.97
C ALA A 240 -6.04 8.48 9.89
N ALA A 241 -5.21 8.99 8.98
CA ALA A 241 -5.60 9.95 7.96
C ALA A 241 -5.89 9.24 6.62
N ALA A 242 -7.13 9.30 6.16
CA ALA A 242 -7.57 8.71 4.88
C ALA A 242 -7.40 9.66 3.69
N THR A 243 -6.22 10.24 3.53
CA THR A 243 -6.02 11.39 2.63
C THR A 243 -4.96 11.16 1.58
N ASP A 244 -4.46 9.93 1.46
CA ASP A 244 -3.48 9.56 0.44
C ASP A 244 -4.15 9.36 -0.93
N CYS A 245 -3.49 9.82 -2.00
CA CYS A 245 -3.91 9.58 -3.37
C CYS A 245 -3.04 8.56 -4.13
N ASP A 246 -1.86 8.17 -3.61
CA ASP A 246 -1.05 7.04 -4.07
C ASP A 246 -0.29 6.38 -2.89
N ASP A 247 -0.96 5.45 -2.22
CA ASP A 247 -0.48 4.68 -1.04
C ASP A 247 0.83 3.87 -1.27
N LEU A 248 1.36 3.86 -2.50
CA LEU A 248 2.62 3.18 -2.83
C LEU A 248 3.82 4.15 -2.96
N ASP A 249 3.59 5.46 -2.88
CA ASP A 249 4.61 6.48 -3.06
C ASP A 249 4.53 7.61 -2.02
N ALA A 250 5.39 7.53 -1.00
CA ALA A 250 5.48 8.50 0.10
C ALA A 250 5.83 9.95 -0.33
N ALA A 251 6.05 10.19 -1.63
CA ALA A 251 6.19 11.53 -2.19
C ALA A 251 4.86 12.10 -2.73
N VAL A 252 3.76 11.36 -2.63
CA VAL A 252 2.43 11.68 -3.17
C VAL A 252 1.40 11.62 -2.04
N SER A 253 1.34 12.68 -1.24
CA SER A 253 0.39 12.81 -0.14
C SER A 253 0.17 14.27 0.25
N PRO A 254 -0.85 14.61 1.06
CA PRO A 254 -1.17 16.01 1.39
C PRO A 254 -0.07 16.84 2.04
N ASP A 255 0.96 16.21 2.59
CA ASP A 255 2.12 16.87 3.17
C ASP A 255 3.28 17.05 2.16
N ALA A 256 3.18 16.47 0.97
CA ALA A 256 4.16 16.58 -0.10
C ALA A 256 4.18 18.00 -0.71
N THR A 257 5.23 18.27 -1.47
CA THR A 257 5.40 19.52 -2.20
C THR A 257 5.21 19.26 -3.68
N GLU A 258 4.30 20.02 -4.30
CA GLU A 258 4.07 20.01 -5.74
C GLU A 258 5.36 20.28 -6.54
N ILE A 259 5.62 19.41 -7.51
CA ILE A 259 6.67 19.54 -8.51
C ILE A 259 6.07 19.37 -9.91
N CYS A 260 6.78 19.81 -10.94
CA CYS A 260 6.32 19.74 -12.33
C CYS A 260 6.60 18.35 -12.94
N ASP A 261 5.85 17.33 -12.52
CA ASP A 261 6.05 15.94 -12.96
C ASP A 261 4.78 15.24 -13.49
N ASP A 262 3.73 16.01 -13.79
CA ASP A 262 2.41 15.55 -14.21
C ASP A 262 1.64 14.73 -13.12
N VAL A 263 2.10 14.75 -11.87
CA VAL A 263 1.44 14.11 -10.71
C VAL A 263 0.88 15.18 -9.77
N ASP A 264 -0.25 14.87 -9.13
CA ASP A 264 -0.81 15.66 -8.01
C ASP A 264 -0.12 15.18 -6.74
N ASN A 265 1.08 15.70 -6.46
CA ASN A 265 1.92 15.25 -5.35
C ASN A 265 1.27 15.56 -4.00
N ASP A 266 0.58 16.70 -3.86
CA ASP A 266 -0.05 17.13 -2.61
C ASP A 266 -1.54 16.74 -2.48
N CYS A 267 -2.04 15.94 -3.43
CA CYS A 267 -3.38 15.39 -3.44
C CYS A 267 -4.51 16.44 -3.27
N ASP A 268 -4.28 17.69 -3.67
CA ASP A 268 -5.28 18.77 -3.56
C ASP A 268 -6.26 18.81 -4.76
N GLY A 269 -5.99 18.01 -5.79
CA GLY A 269 -6.75 17.91 -7.02
C GLY A 269 -6.26 18.82 -8.15
N VAL A 270 -5.13 19.51 -7.97
CA VAL A 270 -4.51 20.41 -8.95
C VAL A 270 -3.13 19.90 -9.32
N ILE A 271 -3.04 19.30 -10.51
CA ILE A 271 -1.75 18.84 -11.08
C ILE A 271 -0.92 20.05 -11.54
N ASP A 272 0.36 20.08 -11.15
CA ASP A 272 1.40 21.00 -11.63
C ASP A 272 1.01 22.49 -11.62
N PRO A 273 0.60 23.07 -10.46
CA PRO A 273 0.25 24.48 -10.38
C PRO A 273 1.46 25.42 -10.61
N GLU A 274 1.19 26.71 -10.89
CA GLU A 274 2.25 27.73 -10.99
C GLU A 274 3.08 27.92 -9.69
N THR A 275 2.58 27.36 -8.59
CA THR A 275 3.22 27.34 -7.27
C THR A 275 4.17 26.16 -7.05
N SER A 276 4.23 25.19 -7.98
CA SER A 276 5.17 24.05 -7.89
C SER A 276 6.60 24.53 -7.69
N GLU A 277 7.37 23.78 -6.90
CA GLU A 277 8.68 24.21 -6.42
C GLU A 277 9.66 24.48 -7.58
N ASP A 278 9.64 23.64 -8.59
CA ASP A 278 10.49 23.69 -9.78
C ASP A 278 9.83 24.36 -11.00
N ALA A 279 8.66 24.96 -10.84
CA ALA A 279 8.08 25.82 -11.86
C ALA A 279 9.07 26.95 -12.21
N GLN A 280 9.11 27.32 -13.48
CA GLN A 280 10.05 28.32 -13.99
C GLN A 280 9.34 29.52 -14.58
N ASP A 281 10.08 30.61 -14.70
CA ASP A 281 9.59 31.84 -15.29
C ASP A 281 9.70 31.76 -16.82
N TRP A 282 8.64 32.17 -17.50
CA TRP A 282 8.52 32.26 -18.96
C TRP A 282 8.15 33.69 -19.34
N TYR A 283 8.81 34.21 -20.37
CA TYR A 283 8.67 35.57 -20.85
C TYR A 283 7.97 35.54 -22.21
N ASN A 284 6.91 36.33 -22.36
CA ASN A 284 6.19 36.41 -23.63
C ASN A 284 7.13 36.94 -24.73
N ASP A 285 7.15 36.26 -25.87
CA ASP A 285 7.94 36.54 -27.07
C ASP A 285 6.95 36.83 -28.21
N SER A 286 6.58 38.10 -28.37
CA SER A 286 5.52 38.51 -29.29
C SER A 286 5.98 38.59 -30.74
N ASP A 287 7.27 38.81 -30.98
CA ASP A 287 7.82 39.00 -32.32
C ASP A 287 8.57 37.76 -32.88
N GLY A 288 8.85 36.78 -32.02
CA GLY A 288 9.38 35.47 -32.35
C GLY A 288 10.89 35.42 -32.53
N ASP A 289 11.64 36.28 -31.85
CA ASP A 289 13.11 36.35 -31.95
C ASP A 289 13.86 35.48 -30.93
N SER A 290 13.14 34.81 -30.02
CA SER A 290 13.62 33.95 -28.94
C SER A 290 14.09 34.64 -27.66
N PHE A 291 13.95 35.96 -27.58
CA PHE A 291 14.02 36.73 -26.35
C PHE A 291 12.60 37.19 -25.97
N GLY A 292 12.29 37.24 -24.68
CA GLY A 292 10.98 37.65 -24.22
C GLY A 292 11.04 38.89 -23.35
N ASP A 293 9.90 39.58 -23.27
CA ASP A 293 9.72 40.80 -22.47
C ASP A 293 9.93 40.52 -20.97
N PRO A 294 10.94 41.12 -20.30
CA PRO A 294 11.20 40.97 -18.87
C PRO A 294 10.06 41.48 -17.98
N ASP A 295 9.19 42.35 -18.48
CA ASP A 295 8.01 42.85 -17.77
C ASP A 295 6.76 41.97 -18.00
N ALA A 296 6.78 41.03 -18.95
CA ALA A 296 5.68 40.10 -19.27
C ALA A 296 5.98 38.65 -18.87
N VAL A 297 6.27 38.44 -17.58
CA VAL A 297 6.61 37.14 -17.00
C VAL A 297 5.37 36.35 -16.54
N THR A 298 5.38 35.04 -16.81
CA THR A 298 4.43 34.05 -16.28
C THR A 298 5.21 32.86 -15.72
N ARG A 299 4.89 32.43 -14.49
CA ARG A 299 5.48 31.21 -13.91
C ARG A 299 4.63 30.00 -14.27
N ALA A 300 5.25 28.94 -14.79
CA ALA A 300 4.55 27.72 -15.19
C ALA A 300 5.51 26.52 -15.32
N CYS A 301 4.97 25.32 -15.19
CA CYS A 301 5.70 24.06 -15.43
C CYS A 301 6.01 23.88 -16.93
N GLU A 302 5.00 24.06 -17.79
CA GLU A 302 5.17 24.05 -19.24
C GLU A 302 5.21 25.46 -19.82
N ALA A 303 5.95 25.64 -20.92
CA ALA A 303 6.01 26.89 -21.64
C ALA A 303 4.63 27.33 -22.14
N PRO A 304 4.10 28.50 -21.70
CA PRO A 304 2.96 29.11 -22.35
C PRO A 304 3.23 29.33 -23.85
N SER A 305 2.17 29.25 -24.67
CA SER A 305 2.32 29.47 -26.11
C SER A 305 2.84 30.88 -26.42
N GLY A 306 3.95 30.96 -27.16
CA GLY A 306 4.60 32.24 -27.50
C GLY A 306 5.41 32.82 -26.36
N SER A 307 6.03 31.97 -25.53
CA SER A 307 6.94 32.40 -24.47
C SER A 307 8.26 31.63 -24.50
N VAL A 308 9.30 32.24 -23.94
CA VAL A 308 10.67 31.75 -23.89
C VAL A 308 11.27 31.93 -22.50
N VAL A 309 12.41 31.29 -22.22
CA VAL A 309 13.08 31.37 -20.90
C VAL A 309 13.97 32.61 -20.79
N ASP A 310 14.44 33.13 -21.91
CA ASP A 310 15.34 34.29 -21.92
C ASP A 310 14.54 35.59 -21.84
N SER A 311 14.83 36.45 -20.86
CA SER A 311 14.11 37.70 -20.60
C SER A 311 14.81 38.92 -21.20
N GLY A 312 15.65 38.71 -22.22
CA GLY A 312 16.60 39.71 -22.70
C GLY A 312 16.01 40.82 -23.56
N ASP A 313 14.72 40.77 -23.91
CA ASP A 313 14.12 41.65 -24.91
C ASP A 313 13.76 43.02 -24.32
N CYS A 314 14.23 44.11 -24.94
CA CYS A 314 13.89 45.47 -24.53
C CYS A 314 12.82 46.15 -25.40
N ASP A 315 12.42 45.54 -26.52
CA ASP A 315 11.24 45.89 -27.35
C ASP A 315 10.64 44.65 -28.03
N ASP A 316 9.82 43.91 -27.29
CA ASP A 316 9.11 42.67 -27.70
C ASP A 316 8.18 42.82 -28.93
N GLY A 317 8.09 44.03 -29.51
CA GLY A 317 7.40 44.30 -30.76
C GLY A 317 8.31 44.32 -32.00
N ASP A 318 9.64 44.29 -31.84
CA ASP A 318 10.62 44.42 -32.91
C ASP A 318 11.73 43.34 -32.81
N PRO A 319 11.73 42.33 -33.72
CA PRO A 319 12.63 41.18 -33.65
C PRO A 319 14.10 41.49 -33.98
N THR A 320 14.43 42.78 -34.06
CA THR A 320 15.79 43.30 -34.26
C THR A 320 16.33 44.05 -33.04
N VAL A 321 15.53 44.19 -31.98
CA VAL A 321 15.84 44.90 -30.73
C VAL A 321 15.89 43.90 -29.57
N ASN A 322 17.01 43.21 -29.44
CA ASN A 322 17.23 42.11 -28.50
C ASN A 322 18.73 41.95 -28.22
N PRO A 323 19.19 41.09 -27.29
CA PRO A 323 20.62 40.92 -26.97
C PRO A 323 21.55 40.52 -28.14
N ASP A 324 21.00 39.97 -29.22
CA ASP A 324 21.72 39.64 -30.45
C ASP A 324 21.59 40.72 -31.54
N GLY A 325 20.88 41.80 -31.24
CA GLY A 325 20.67 42.95 -32.10
C GLY A 325 21.97 43.67 -32.45
N VAL A 326 21.94 44.44 -33.53
CA VAL A 326 23.09 45.21 -34.00
C VAL A 326 22.78 46.69 -33.85
N GLU A 327 23.56 47.36 -33.01
CA GLU A 327 23.49 48.79 -32.79
C GLU A 327 23.55 49.60 -34.10
N ILE A 328 22.51 50.42 -34.30
CA ILE A 328 22.41 51.43 -35.36
C ILE A 328 22.04 52.78 -34.74
N CYS A 329 22.35 53.87 -35.44
CA CYS A 329 22.11 55.24 -35.00
C CYS A 329 20.63 55.65 -35.19
N ASP A 330 19.70 54.92 -34.57
CA ASP A 330 18.26 55.16 -34.66
C ASP A 330 17.65 55.73 -33.36
N GLY A 331 18.46 55.86 -32.31
CA GLY A 331 18.05 56.34 -30.99
C GLY A 331 17.43 55.26 -30.09
N GLN A 332 17.52 54.00 -30.50
CA GLN A 332 17.13 52.82 -29.73
C GLN A 332 18.38 52.11 -29.19
N ASP A 333 18.17 51.22 -28.23
CA ASP A 333 19.18 50.30 -27.71
C ASP A 333 18.88 48.96 -28.37
N ASN A 334 19.44 48.72 -29.56
CA ASN A 334 19.09 47.58 -30.39
C ASN A 334 19.65 46.27 -29.81
N ASP A 335 20.75 46.32 -29.05
CA ASP A 335 21.38 45.15 -28.43
C ASP A 335 21.05 44.97 -26.94
N CYS A 336 20.17 45.82 -26.40
CA CYS A 336 19.69 45.81 -25.02
C CYS A 336 20.83 45.80 -23.96
N ASP A 337 22.02 46.32 -24.28
CA ASP A 337 23.16 46.37 -23.35
C ASP A 337 23.14 47.60 -22.42
N GLY A 338 22.18 48.50 -22.62
CA GLY A 338 22.00 49.75 -21.90
C GLY A 338 22.68 50.95 -22.57
N ARG A 339 23.27 50.80 -23.76
CA ARG A 339 23.91 51.88 -24.52
C ARG A 339 23.13 52.18 -25.79
N VAL A 340 22.41 53.28 -25.75
CA VAL A 340 21.80 53.87 -26.96
C VAL A 340 22.87 54.47 -27.86
N ASP A 341 22.91 54.06 -29.13
CA ASP A 341 23.69 54.68 -30.21
C ASP A 341 25.21 54.84 -29.87
N PRO A 342 25.95 53.78 -29.48
CA PRO A 342 27.36 53.90 -29.13
C PRO A 342 28.22 54.31 -30.34
N SER A 343 29.43 54.81 -30.10
CA SER A 343 30.29 55.33 -31.18
C SER A 343 30.67 54.28 -32.24
N ASP A 344 30.55 53.00 -31.91
CA ASP A 344 30.83 51.86 -32.78
C ASP A 344 29.60 51.28 -33.49
N SER A 345 28.40 51.86 -33.33
CA SER A 345 27.20 51.48 -34.10
C SER A 345 27.50 51.35 -35.59
N LEU A 346 26.81 50.41 -36.24
CA LEU A 346 27.08 49.95 -37.60
C LEU A 346 27.12 51.10 -38.62
N ASP A 347 26.21 52.06 -38.49
CA ASP A 347 26.05 53.22 -39.38
C ASP A 347 26.56 54.55 -38.77
N ALA A 348 27.29 54.51 -37.66
CA ALA A 348 27.86 55.72 -37.06
C ALA A 348 28.81 56.44 -38.04
N GLU A 349 28.64 57.76 -38.13
CA GLU A 349 29.35 58.59 -39.11
C GLU A 349 30.70 59.06 -38.53
N THR A 350 31.70 59.25 -39.41
CA THR A 350 33.00 59.80 -39.02
C THR A 350 32.98 61.33 -39.17
N TYR A 351 33.31 62.01 -38.08
CA TYR A 351 33.41 63.46 -37.99
C TYR A 351 34.88 63.88 -37.82
N TYR A 352 35.28 64.90 -38.58
CA TYR A 352 36.62 65.48 -38.61
C TYR A 352 36.59 66.91 -38.08
N ALA A 353 37.52 67.29 -37.21
CA ALA A 353 37.55 68.63 -36.60
C ALA A 353 37.91 69.71 -37.63
N ASP A 354 37.15 70.82 -37.70
CA ASP A 354 37.34 71.97 -38.59
C ASP A 354 37.74 73.21 -37.77
N ASP A 355 39.00 73.20 -37.30
CA ASP A 355 39.53 74.25 -36.42
C ASP A 355 39.84 75.57 -37.16
N ASP A 356 40.09 75.51 -38.47
CA ASP A 356 40.44 76.68 -39.28
C ASP A 356 39.25 77.29 -40.05
N GLY A 357 38.09 76.63 -40.02
CA GLY A 357 36.81 77.13 -40.53
C GLY A 357 36.70 77.07 -42.05
N ASP A 358 37.48 76.21 -42.72
CA ASP A 358 37.56 76.13 -44.17
C ASP A 358 36.49 75.21 -44.80
N SER A 359 35.63 74.63 -43.96
CA SER A 359 34.55 73.69 -44.30
C SER A 359 34.99 72.25 -44.58
N PHE A 360 36.27 71.93 -44.39
CA PHE A 360 36.82 70.58 -44.39
C PHE A 360 37.41 70.27 -43.00
N GLY A 361 37.33 69.01 -42.57
CA GLY A 361 37.93 68.63 -41.28
C GLY A 361 39.30 67.99 -41.44
N ASP A 362 40.08 67.93 -40.37
CA ASP A 362 41.40 67.31 -40.31
C ASP A 362 41.30 65.76 -40.29
N PRO A 363 41.88 65.02 -41.27
CA PRO A 363 41.82 63.55 -41.31
C PRO A 363 42.56 62.87 -40.15
N ASP A 364 43.48 63.57 -39.48
CA ASP A 364 44.20 63.04 -38.32
C ASP A 364 43.46 63.33 -36.98
N ALA A 365 42.34 64.07 -37.03
CA ALA A 365 41.51 64.41 -35.87
C ALA A 365 40.05 64.00 -36.11
N GLU A 366 39.80 62.68 -36.04
CA GLU A 366 38.49 62.07 -36.27
C GLU A 366 37.83 61.48 -35.01
N VAL A 367 36.49 61.47 -35.01
CA VAL A 367 35.64 60.78 -34.02
C VAL A 367 34.49 60.13 -34.77
N LYS A 368 34.10 58.92 -34.35
CA LYS A 368 32.90 58.24 -34.84
C LYS A 368 31.73 58.48 -33.88
N GLY A 369 30.52 58.67 -34.39
CA GLY A 369 29.33 58.77 -33.56
C GLY A 369 28.04 58.98 -34.35
N CYS A 370 26.92 58.86 -33.65
CA CYS A 370 25.58 58.99 -34.22
C CYS A 370 25.06 60.43 -34.33
N SER A 371 25.76 61.38 -33.71
CA SER A 371 25.43 62.81 -33.80
C SER A 371 26.68 63.67 -33.96
N THR A 372 26.50 64.82 -34.62
CA THR A 372 27.60 65.76 -34.83
C THR A 372 28.10 66.28 -33.48
N PRO A 373 29.40 66.11 -33.15
CA PRO A 373 29.92 66.57 -31.87
C PRO A 373 29.80 68.09 -31.72
N ALA A 374 29.73 68.57 -30.47
CA ALA A 374 29.70 70.01 -30.21
C ALA A 374 31.00 70.69 -30.70
N GLY A 375 30.86 71.73 -31.53
CA GLY A 375 31.99 72.46 -32.11
C GLY A 375 31.93 72.52 -33.64
N ALA A 376 33.07 72.81 -34.27
CA ALA A 376 33.19 72.80 -35.72
C ALA A 376 33.69 71.43 -36.17
N TRP A 377 32.76 70.59 -36.65
CA TRP A 377 33.05 69.25 -37.19
C TRP A 377 32.47 69.10 -38.60
N ARG A 378 33.09 68.27 -39.44
CA ARG A 378 32.70 68.00 -40.84
C ARG A 378 32.79 66.52 -41.14
N THR A 379 31.95 66.02 -42.05
CA THR A 379 32.00 64.63 -42.53
C THR A 379 32.93 64.44 -43.73
N THR A 380 33.50 65.54 -44.25
CA THR A 380 34.48 65.55 -45.35
C THR A 380 35.90 65.91 -44.84
N PRO A 381 36.89 64.99 -44.96
CA PRO A 381 38.22 65.14 -44.35
C PRO A 381 39.26 65.95 -45.15
N THR A 382 38.98 66.40 -46.37
CA THR A 382 39.93 67.28 -47.11
C THR A 382 39.24 67.98 -48.27
N ALA A 383 39.62 69.22 -48.56
CA ALA A 383 39.31 69.84 -49.83
C ALA A 383 39.88 68.97 -50.95
N MET A 384 39.01 68.47 -51.85
CA MET A 384 39.50 68.00 -53.14
C MET A 384 40.28 69.17 -53.73
N MET A 385 41.61 69.05 -53.74
CA MET A 385 42.49 69.96 -54.45
C MET A 385 41.92 70.04 -55.86
N ALA A 386 41.20 71.12 -56.17
CA ALA A 386 40.77 71.40 -57.51
C ALA A 386 42.07 71.54 -58.30
N THR A 387 42.51 70.46 -58.94
CA THR A 387 43.59 70.49 -59.90
C THR A 387 43.07 71.36 -61.02
N SER A 388 43.42 72.64 -60.94
CA SER A 388 43.29 73.61 -62.00
C SER A 388 44.21 73.14 -63.13
N TRP A 389 43.61 72.58 -64.17
CA TRP A 389 44.26 72.31 -65.45
C TRP A 389 44.07 73.50 -66.38
#